data_AF-A0A2N2SWD1-F1
#
_entry.id   AF-A0A2N2SWD1-F1
#
_cell.length_a   1.000
_cell.length_b   1.000
_cell.length_c   1.000
_cell.angle_alpha   90.00
_cell.angle_beta   90.00
_cell.angle_gamma   90.00
#
_symmetry.space_group_name_H-M   'P 1'
#
loop_
_entity.id
_entity.type
_entity.pdbx_description
1 polymer ?
#
loop_
_entity_poly.entity_id
_entity_poly.type
_entity_poly.pdbx_seq_one_letter_code
_entity_poly.pdbx_strand_id
1 'polypeptide(L)'
;VMTGETWTGKQAAKMGLVNKSVPRAQLRDEVKALASKLLEKNPAVLRYAKHGFKRCRELTWEQNEDYLYAKVDQSNGRDPEKGRAQGLKQFLDDKTIKPGLQTYKRNV
;
A
#
# COMPACT_ATOMS: atom_id res chain seq x y z
N VAL A 1 -4.40 26.83 10.13
CA VAL A 1 -3.02 27.39 10.02
C VAL A 1 -2.91 28.70 10.77
N MET A 2 -3.75 29.69 10.45
CA MET A 2 -3.63 31.03 11.02
C MET A 2 -4.00 31.17 12.51
N THR A 3 -4.67 30.18 13.13
CA THR A 3 -5.16 30.25 14.52
C THR A 3 -4.24 29.60 15.56
N GLY A 4 -3.36 28.68 15.15
CA GLY A 4 -2.50 27.93 16.08
C GLY A 4 -3.21 26.95 17.03
N GLU A 5 -4.54 26.82 16.94
CA GLU A 5 -5.30 25.92 17.82
C GLU A 5 -4.89 24.46 17.66
N THR A 6 -4.75 23.77 18.79
CA THR A 6 -4.41 22.34 18.84
C THR A 6 -5.65 21.47 18.79
N TRP A 7 -5.47 20.21 18.39
CA TRP A 7 -6.53 19.20 18.39
C TRP A 7 -6.05 17.87 18.96
N THR A 8 -7.00 17.08 19.44
CA THR A 8 -6.79 15.70 19.88
C THR A 8 -6.60 14.76 18.70
N GLY A 9 -6.06 13.56 18.96
CA GLY A 9 -5.95 12.51 17.95
C GLY A 9 -7.30 12.11 17.33
N LYS A 10 -8.38 12.11 18.13
CA LYS A 10 -9.74 11.80 17.64
C LYS A 10 -10.23 12.86 16.64
N GLN A 11 -9.99 14.13 16.92
CA GLN A 11 -10.32 15.22 16.00
C GLN A 11 -9.48 15.11 14.71
N ALA A 12 -8.18 14.85 14.81
CA ALA A 12 -7.31 14.64 13.64
C ALA A 12 -7.79 13.49 12.74
N ALA A 13 -8.28 12.39 13.33
CA ALA A 13 -8.85 11.28 12.57
C ALA A 13 -10.15 11.68 11.85
N LYS A 14 -11.04 12.41 12.53
CA LYS A 14 -12.30 12.92 11.93
C LYS A 14 -12.03 13.88 10.76
N MET A 15 -10.97 14.68 10.85
CA MET A 15 -10.53 15.60 9.79
C MET A 15 -9.80 14.90 8.63
N GLY A 16 -9.47 13.60 8.75
CA GLY A 16 -8.70 12.86 7.75
C GLY A 16 -7.20 13.15 7.73
N LEU A 17 -6.66 13.86 8.73
CA LEU A 17 -5.23 14.14 8.85
C LEU A 17 -4.44 12.87 9.23
N VAL A 18 -5.05 12.00 10.04
CA VAL A 18 -4.52 10.68 10.38
C VAL A 18 -5.56 9.60 10.07
N ASN A 19 -5.10 8.40 9.73
CA ASN A 19 -6.01 7.32 9.34
C ASN A 19 -6.76 6.68 10.54
N LYS A 20 -6.17 6.66 11.74
CA LYS A 20 -6.73 6.02 12.94
C LYS A 20 -6.21 6.70 14.20
N SER A 21 -7.07 6.84 15.22
CA SER A 21 -6.71 7.30 16.56
C SER A 21 -7.13 6.26 17.59
N VAL A 22 -6.21 5.82 18.44
CA VAL A 22 -6.42 4.78 19.47
C VAL A 22 -5.94 5.25 20.84
N PRO A 23 -6.37 4.63 21.95
CA PRO A 23 -5.81 4.90 23.27
C PRO A 23 -4.29 4.71 23.28
N ARG A 24 -3.58 5.57 24.04
CA ARG A 24 -2.10 5.58 24.08
C ARG A 24 -1.50 4.21 24.38
N ALA A 25 -2.10 3.45 25.29
CA ALA A 25 -1.65 2.11 25.68
C ALA A 25 -1.67 1.11 24.51
N GLN A 26 -2.55 1.30 23.52
CA GLN A 26 -2.71 0.41 22.36
C GLN A 26 -1.90 0.86 21.14
N LEU A 27 -1.38 2.10 21.15
CA LEU A 27 -0.75 2.72 19.98
C LEU A 27 0.39 1.87 19.41
N ARG A 28 1.24 1.32 20.27
CA ARG A 28 2.40 0.52 19.83
C ARG A 28 1.96 -0.77 19.12
N ASP A 29 0.96 -1.45 19.66
CA ASP A 29 0.50 -2.72 19.12
C ASP A 29 -0.26 -2.52 17.80
N GLU A 30 -1.06 -1.45 17.72
CA GLU A 30 -1.76 -1.06 16.49
C GLU A 30 -0.78 -0.67 15.36
N VAL A 31 0.29 0.07 15.68
CA VAL A 31 1.35 0.39 14.72
C VAL A 31 2.08 -0.87 14.27
N LYS A 32 2.42 -1.78 15.19
CA LYS A 32 3.04 -3.07 14.85
C LYS A 32 2.13 -3.91 13.93
N ALA A 33 0.84 -4.01 14.25
CA ALA A 33 -0.11 -4.74 13.43
C ALA A 33 -0.21 -4.17 12.00
N LEU A 34 -0.20 -2.85 11.86
CA LEU A 34 -0.13 -2.20 10.54
C LEU A 34 1.17 -2.52 9.80
N ALA A 35 2.31 -2.41 10.49
CA ALA A 35 3.62 -2.72 9.92
C ALA A 35 3.72 -4.18 9.46
N SER A 36 3.24 -5.13 10.26
CA SER A 36 3.18 -6.56 9.90
C SER A 36 2.37 -6.79 8.62
N LYS A 37 1.20 -6.15 8.49
CA LYS A 37 0.39 -6.23 7.25
C LYS A 37 1.11 -5.68 6.02
N LEU A 38 1.92 -4.63 6.18
CA LEU A 38 2.74 -4.08 5.09
C LEU A 38 3.92 -5.00 4.74
N LEU A 39 4.54 -5.62 5.74
CA LEU A 39 5.64 -6.56 5.56
C LEU A 39 5.23 -7.82 4.80
N GLU A 40 3.96 -8.22 4.85
CA GLU A 40 3.46 -9.33 4.03
C GLU A 40 3.47 -9.02 2.52
N LYS A 41 3.49 -7.75 2.12
CA LYS A 41 3.40 -7.34 0.72
C LYS A 41 4.77 -7.29 0.07
N ASN A 42 4.80 -7.44 -1.25
CA ASN A 42 6.02 -7.26 -2.02
C ASN A 42 6.48 -5.78 -1.97
N PRO A 43 7.72 -5.50 -1.55
CA PRO A 43 8.21 -4.13 -1.34
C PRO A 43 8.36 -3.34 -2.64
N ALA A 44 8.69 -4.00 -3.76
CA ALA A 44 8.75 -3.33 -5.07
C ALA A 44 7.35 -2.86 -5.47
N VAL A 45 6.34 -3.74 -5.39
CA VAL A 45 4.95 -3.40 -5.70
C VAL A 45 4.43 -2.27 -4.81
N LEU A 46 4.68 -2.33 -3.49
CA LEU A 46 4.28 -1.27 -2.56
C LEU A 46 4.90 0.09 -2.93
N ARG A 47 6.18 0.10 -3.29
CA ARG A 47 6.89 1.32 -3.69
C ARG A 47 6.24 1.94 -4.92
N TYR A 48 6.02 1.16 -5.99
CA TYR A 48 5.46 1.67 -7.23
C TYR A 48 3.99 2.09 -7.09
N ALA A 49 3.18 1.33 -6.34
CA ALA A 49 1.81 1.72 -6.01
C ALA A 49 1.76 3.07 -5.27
N LYS A 50 2.65 3.28 -4.30
CA LYS A 50 2.76 4.56 -3.58
C LYS A 50 3.15 5.72 -4.50
N HIS A 51 4.03 5.49 -5.48
CA HIS A 51 4.40 6.50 -6.47
C HIS A 51 3.22 6.86 -7.39
N GLY A 52 2.52 5.84 -7.90
CA GLY A 52 1.26 5.98 -8.65
C GLY A 52 0.29 6.87 -7.89
N PHE A 53 -0.14 6.43 -6.70
CA PHE A 53 -1.10 7.15 -5.87
C PHE A 53 -0.73 8.62 -5.61
N LYS A 54 0.55 8.90 -5.29
CA LYS A 54 0.99 10.26 -4.99
C LYS A 54 1.00 11.18 -6.21
N ARG A 55 1.37 10.68 -7.38
CA ARG A 55 1.50 11.50 -8.60
C ARG A 55 0.20 11.63 -9.36
N CYS A 56 -0.70 10.66 -9.25
CA CYS A 56 -1.92 10.69 -10.04
C CYS A 56 -2.84 11.88 -9.75
N ARG A 57 -2.74 12.44 -8.54
CA ARG A 57 -3.52 13.61 -8.13
C ARG A 57 -3.12 14.91 -8.87
N GLU A 58 -1.98 14.92 -9.53
CA GLU A 58 -1.43 16.10 -10.22
C GLU A 58 -1.53 16.00 -11.75
N LEU A 59 -2.09 14.89 -12.27
CA LEU A 59 -2.11 14.56 -13.70
C LEU A 59 -3.55 14.50 -14.24
N THR A 60 -3.72 14.72 -15.54
CA THR A 60 -4.99 14.44 -16.24
C THR A 60 -5.25 12.93 -16.31
N TRP A 61 -6.44 12.54 -16.77
CA TRP A 61 -6.80 11.14 -16.92
C TRP A 61 -5.83 10.39 -17.87
N GLU A 62 -5.55 10.96 -19.03
CA GLU A 62 -4.70 10.36 -20.07
C GLU A 62 -3.25 10.25 -19.60
N GLN A 63 -2.75 11.30 -18.94
CA GLN A 63 -1.42 11.29 -18.32
C GLN A 63 -1.33 10.25 -17.19
N ASN A 64 -2.41 10.07 -16.44
CA ASN A 64 -2.49 9.06 -15.39
C ASN A 64 -2.40 7.66 -15.94
N GLU A 65 -3.13 7.36 -17.01
CA GLU A 65 -3.11 6.07 -17.66
C GLU A 65 -1.69 5.70 -18.10
N ASP A 66 -1.04 6.55 -18.90
CA ASP A 66 0.33 6.34 -19.36
C ASP A 66 1.32 6.18 -18.20
N TYR A 67 1.23 7.07 -17.20
CA TYR A 67 2.08 7.02 -16.02
C TYR A 67 1.92 5.70 -15.25
N LEU A 68 0.69 5.25 -15.01
CA LEU A 68 0.41 4.03 -14.26
C LEU A 68 0.89 2.78 -15.00
N TYR A 69 0.69 2.67 -16.31
CA TYR A 69 1.22 1.56 -17.10
C TYR A 69 2.76 1.54 -17.06
N ALA A 70 3.42 2.69 -17.23
CA ALA A 70 4.86 2.77 -17.10
C ALA A 70 5.36 2.36 -15.70
N LYS A 71 4.59 2.61 -14.63
CA LYS A 71 4.93 2.16 -13.27
C LYS A 71 4.71 0.66 -13.07
N VAL A 72 3.69 0.07 -13.69
CA VAL A 72 3.49 -1.39 -13.68
C VAL A 72 4.67 -2.09 -14.34
N ASP A 73 5.12 -1.62 -15.51
CA ASP A 73 6.27 -2.20 -16.21
C ASP A 73 7.56 -2.05 -15.40
N GLN A 74 7.80 -0.87 -14.83
CA GLN A 74 8.94 -0.66 -13.93
C GLN A 74 8.86 -1.55 -12.68
N SER A 75 7.67 -1.76 -12.13
CA SER A 75 7.48 -2.65 -10.98
C SER A 75 7.81 -4.09 -11.33
N ASN A 76 7.31 -4.59 -12.46
CA ASN A 76 7.57 -5.95 -12.92
C ASN A 76 9.05 -6.17 -13.23
N GLY A 77 9.70 -5.21 -13.89
CA GLY A 77 11.11 -5.31 -14.28
C GLY A 77 12.09 -5.17 -13.12
N ARG A 78 11.73 -4.45 -12.05
CA ARG A 78 12.60 -4.25 -10.88
C ARG A 78 12.29 -5.14 -9.69
N ASP A 79 11.26 -5.98 -9.76
CA ASP A 79 10.88 -6.88 -8.67
C ASP A 79 11.77 -8.15 -8.66
N PRO A 80 12.71 -8.29 -7.71
CA PRO A 80 13.59 -9.45 -7.66
C PRO A 80 12.85 -10.74 -7.28
N GLU A 81 11.69 -10.63 -6.62
CA GLU A 81 10.89 -11.79 -6.19
C GLU A 81 10.09 -12.40 -7.35
N LYS A 82 10.04 -11.72 -8.51
CA LYS A 82 9.15 -12.06 -9.64
C LYS A 82 7.71 -12.28 -9.15
N GLY A 83 7.23 -11.42 -8.26
CA GLY A 83 6.01 -11.59 -7.48
C GLY A 83 4.75 -11.78 -8.33
N ARG A 84 4.68 -11.15 -9.51
CA ARG A 84 3.58 -11.38 -10.46
C ARG A 84 3.51 -12.85 -10.91
N ALA A 85 4.65 -13.43 -11.31
CA ALA A 85 4.71 -14.81 -11.76
C ALA A 85 4.40 -15.78 -10.60
N GLN A 86 4.95 -15.51 -9.41
CA GLN A 86 4.68 -16.31 -8.21
C GLN A 86 3.20 -16.26 -7.80
N GLY A 87 2.61 -15.07 -7.79
CA GLY A 87 1.20 -14.89 -7.48
C GLY A 87 0.28 -15.58 -8.49
N LEU A 88 0.59 -15.49 -9.79
CA LEU A 88 -0.18 -16.17 -10.83
C LEU A 88 -0.08 -17.69 -10.70
N LYS A 89 1.11 -18.24 -10.45
CA LYS A 89 1.29 -19.68 -10.18
C LYS A 89 0.47 -20.13 -8.97
N GLN A 90 0.57 -19.42 -7.86
CA GLN A 90 -0.16 -19.77 -6.63
C GLN A 90 -1.67 -19.70 -6.79
N PHE A 91 -2.16 -18.85 -7.69
CA PHE A 91 -3.58 -18.71 -7.99
C PHE A 91 -4.07 -19.74 -9.01
N LEU A 92 -3.45 -19.80 -10.19
CA LEU A 92 -3.94 -20.58 -11.33
C LEU A 92 -3.58 -22.07 -11.20
N ASP A 93 -2.35 -22.35 -10.78
CA ASP A 93 -1.79 -23.70 -10.77
C ASP A 93 -1.98 -24.33 -9.40
N ASP A 94 -1.43 -23.70 -8.34
CA ASP A 94 -1.42 -24.28 -7.00
C ASP A 94 -2.78 -24.09 -6.29
N LYS A 95 -3.60 -23.14 -6.76
CA LYS A 95 -4.91 -22.77 -6.18
C LYS A 95 -4.88 -22.57 -4.66
N THR A 96 -3.76 -22.04 -4.15
CA THR A 96 -3.50 -21.86 -2.71
C THR A 96 -3.95 -20.50 -2.18
N ILE A 97 -4.24 -19.56 -3.08
CA ILE A 97 -4.69 -18.21 -2.74
C ILE A 97 -5.95 -17.81 -3.51
N LYS A 98 -6.74 -16.92 -2.92
CA LYS A 98 -7.80 -16.15 -3.58
C LYS A 98 -7.31 -14.72 -3.82
N PRO A 99 -6.87 -14.36 -5.03
CA PRO A 99 -6.44 -13.00 -5.35
C PRO A 99 -7.50 -11.97 -4.95
N GLY A 100 -7.07 -10.84 -4.40
CA GLY A 100 -7.95 -9.81 -3.84
C GLY A 100 -8.34 -10.03 -2.38
N LEU A 101 -8.37 -11.27 -1.88
CA LEU A 101 -8.61 -11.59 -0.46
C LEU A 101 -7.34 -12.00 0.28
N GLN A 102 -6.42 -12.66 -0.41
CA GLN A 102 -5.18 -13.20 0.16
C GLN A 102 -3.94 -12.67 -0.58
N THR A 103 -2.83 -12.55 0.15
CA THR A 103 -1.52 -12.22 -0.40
C THR A 103 -0.85 -13.51 -0.88
N TYR A 104 -0.13 -13.46 -2.00
CA TYR A 104 0.74 -14.58 -2.37
C TYR A 104 1.83 -14.78 -1.32
N LYS A 105 2.25 -16.02 -1.11
CA LYS A 105 3.36 -16.36 -0.23
C LYS A 105 4.66 -15.93 -0.90
N ARG A 106 5.38 -15.03 -0.24
CA ARG A 106 6.71 -14.57 -0.68
C ARG A 106 7.78 -15.54 -0.20
N ASN A 107 8.80 -15.74 -1.02
CA ASN A 107 9.98 -16.54 -0.67
C ASN A 107 11.10 -15.58 -0.25
N VAL A 108 10.97 -15.00 0.95
CA VAL A 108 11.92 -14.05 1.55
C VAL A 108 12.50 -14.60 2.84
#